data_AF-A0A813AAE7-F1
#
_entry.id   AF-A0A813AAE7-F1
#
_cell.length_a   1.000
_cell.length_b   1.000
_cell.length_c   1.000
_cell.angle_alpha   90.00
_cell.angle_beta   90.00
_cell.angle_gamma   90.00
#
_symmetry.space_group_name_H-M   'P 1'
#
loop_
_entity.id
_entity.type
_entity.pdbx_description
1 polymer ?
#
loop_
_entity_poly.entity_id
_entity_poly.type
_entity_poly.pdbx_seq_one_letter_code
_entity_poly.pdbx_strand_id
1 'polypeptide(L)'
;MEPSSNQQLYGRQAEPLILRRCPDEGTSRHRPLEVRRDRRVATPGWFAVCKHAKGVSFAKKSKFMRRVWRYTTETRKRIDRLNEELRLPPKYIAMQVRRGDKVAGNRKESVQITGMDFAREAQKHLSSSCSVVVVCTDDLTAAEEVGRALRSLGSPAEVRWRSRAEVPANLRNGHWQANYNALSAKQRIEMTHEFLADVEVLRCAEVCLCTFSSNVGRLVALLRDQRTVSLDITEWTND
;
A
#
# COMPACT_ATOMS: atom_id res chain seq x y z
N MET A 1 -6.81 51.53 -20.82
CA MET A 1 -7.42 50.21 -20.57
C MET A 1 -6.28 49.22 -20.45
N GLU A 2 -5.87 48.94 -19.22
CA GLU A 2 -4.87 47.91 -18.92
C GLU A 2 -5.50 46.53 -19.00
N PRO A 3 -4.80 45.51 -19.53
CA PRO A 3 -5.20 44.13 -19.34
C PRO A 3 -4.73 43.66 -17.95
N SER A 4 -5.68 43.14 -17.19
CA SER A 4 -5.54 42.64 -15.84
C SER A 4 -4.56 41.46 -15.74
N SER A 5 -3.54 41.66 -14.91
CA SER A 5 -2.67 40.63 -14.37
C SER A 5 -3.44 39.78 -13.35
N ASN A 6 -3.89 38.58 -13.72
CA ASN A 6 -4.14 37.49 -12.77
C ASN A 6 -4.41 36.16 -13.47
N GLN A 7 -3.35 35.52 -13.95
CA GLN A 7 -3.36 34.08 -14.28
C GLN A 7 -1.92 33.53 -14.26
N GLN A 8 -1.23 33.69 -13.14
CA GLN A 8 0.00 32.95 -12.85
C GLN A 8 -0.17 32.28 -11.51
N LEU A 9 -0.24 30.93 -11.52
CA LEU A 9 0.18 29.99 -10.46
C LEU A 9 -0.62 28.67 -10.47
N TYR A 10 -0.81 28.02 -11.62
CA TYR A 10 -1.13 26.58 -11.63
C TYR A 10 -0.44 25.88 -12.80
N GLY A 11 0.85 25.60 -12.60
CA GLY A 11 1.68 24.98 -13.62
C GLY A 11 2.95 24.37 -13.07
N ARG A 12 2.89 23.71 -11.89
CA ARG A 12 3.96 22.76 -11.54
C ARG A 12 3.75 21.51 -12.38
N GLN A 13 4.17 21.56 -13.64
CA GLN A 13 4.42 20.38 -14.45
C GLN A 13 5.38 19.49 -13.64
N ALA A 14 4.84 18.44 -13.04
CA ALA A 14 5.68 17.33 -12.66
C ALA A 14 6.23 16.79 -13.99
N GLU A 15 7.48 17.10 -14.31
CA GLU A 15 8.14 16.46 -15.45
C GLU A 15 7.90 14.96 -15.34
N PRO A 16 7.20 14.37 -16.31
CA PRO A 16 6.93 12.96 -16.25
C PRO A 16 8.29 12.26 -16.31
N LEU A 17 8.43 11.24 -15.48
CA LEU A 17 9.60 10.37 -15.40
C LEU A 17 9.66 9.45 -16.63
N ILE A 18 9.38 10.01 -17.80
CA ILE A 18 9.41 9.38 -19.10
C ILE A 18 10.86 9.49 -19.54
N LEU A 19 11.56 8.37 -19.39
CA LEU A 19 12.79 8.17 -20.10
C LEU A 19 12.44 8.15 -21.59
N ARG A 20 12.80 9.21 -22.31
CA ARG A 20 12.59 9.32 -23.77
C ARG A 20 13.45 8.32 -24.56
N ARG A 21 14.40 7.67 -23.88
CA ARG A 21 15.32 6.66 -24.40
C ARG A 21 15.47 5.53 -23.39
N CYS A 22 15.62 4.30 -23.86
CA CYS A 22 15.85 3.17 -22.97
C CYS A 22 17.22 3.35 -22.30
N PRO A 23 17.37 3.23 -20.97
CA PRO A 23 18.67 3.37 -20.30
C PRO A 23 19.74 2.41 -20.81
N ASP A 24 19.31 1.28 -21.39
CA ASP A 24 20.16 0.16 -21.77
C ASP A 24 20.24 -0.01 -23.31
N GLU A 25 20.17 1.08 -24.09
CA GLU A 25 20.22 1.08 -25.57
C GLU A 25 21.42 0.29 -26.18
N GLY A 26 22.42 -0.11 -25.38
CA GLY A 26 23.56 -0.94 -25.80
C GLY A 26 23.46 -2.44 -25.50
N THR A 27 22.44 -2.93 -24.78
CA THR A 27 22.32 -4.37 -24.46
C THR A 27 20.99 -4.92 -24.98
N SER A 28 21.08 -5.84 -25.93
CA SER A 28 19.99 -6.39 -26.76
C SER A 28 18.94 -7.25 -26.01
N ARG A 29 18.71 -7.02 -24.71
CA ARG A 29 17.90 -7.92 -23.85
C ARG A 29 16.54 -7.38 -23.41
N HIS A 30 16.14 -6.17 -23.79
CA HIS A 30 14.83 -5.64 -23.43
C HIS A 30 13.89 -5.54 -24.63
N ARG A 31 12.81 -6.34 -24.63
CA ARG A 31 11.70 -6.15 -25.56
C ARG A 31 10.94 -4.87 -25.14
N PRO A 32 10.84 -3.82 -25.99
CA PRO A 32 9.95 -2.71 -25.73
C PRO A 32 8.51 -3.22 -25.64
N LEU A 33 7.80 -2.86 -24.57
CA LEU A 33 6.36 -3.09 -24.46
C LEU A 33 5.63 -1.97 -25.19
N GLU A 34 5.13 -2.28 -26.38
CA GLU A 34 4.12 -1.47 -27.06
C GLU A 34 2.78 -1.64 -26.34
N VAL A 35 2.23 -0.55 -25.79
CA VAL A 35 0.83 -0.55 -25.33
C VAL A 35 -0.06 -0.37 -26.57
N ARG A 36 -0.61 -1.48 -27.09
CA ARG A 36 -1.64 -1.43 -28.13
C ARG A 36 -3.01 -1.38 -27.48
N ARG A 37 -3.71 -0.25 -27.60
CA ARG A 37 -5.18 -0.23 -27.52
C ARG A 37 -5.71 -0.13 -28.93
N ASP A 38 -6.45 -1.18 -29.30
CA ASP A 38 -7.30 -1.35 -30.47
C ASP A 38 -6.82 -0.76 -31.81
N ARG A 39 -6.38 -1.66 -32.70
CA ARG A 39 -6.24 -1.47 -34.15
C ARG A 39 -5.56 -0.18 -34.64
N ARG A 40 -4.22 -0.31 -34.75
CA ARG A 40 -3.37 0.07 -35.91
C ARG A 40 -2.51 1.33 -35.92
N VAL A 41 -2.46 2.22 -34.93
CA VAL A 41 -1.39 3.25 -34.91
C VAL A 41 -1.01 3.67 -33.48
N ALA A 42 0.28 3.55 -33.13
CA ALA A 42 0.84 4.22 -31.97
C ALA A 42 0.91 5.74 -32.28
N THR A 43 0.15 6.56 -31.57
CA THR A 43 0.17 8.01 -31.77
C THR A 43 1.48 8.61 -31.25
N PRO A 44 1.97 9.74 -31.79
CA PRO A 44 3.05 10.49 -31.17
C PRO A 44 2.67 10.91 -29.75
N GLY A 45 3.56 10.69 -28.77
CA GLY A 45 3.31 11.01 -27.35
C GLY A 45 3.15 9.80 -26.42
N TRP A 46 3.24 8.58 -26.93
CA TRP A 46 3.19 7.37 -26.13
C TRP A 46 4.58 6.99 -25.60
N PHE A 47 4.63 6.66 -24.31
CA PHE A 47 5.84 6.25 -23.62
C PHE A 47 5.89 4.73 -23.49
N ALA A 48 7.08 4.15 -23.68
CA ALA A 48 7.32 2.75 -23.36
C ALA A 48 7.20 2.57 -21.84
N VAL A 49 6.21 1.78 -21.41
CA VAL A 49 6.15 1.32 -20.02
C VAL A 49 7.13 0.16 -19.92
N CYS A 50 8.35 0.43 -19.44
CA CYS A 50 9.29 -0.65 -19.14
C CYS A 50 8.62 -1.64 -18.18
N LYS A 51 8.61 -2.93 -18.56
CA LYS A 51 7.96 -4.05 -17.84
C LYS A 51 8.29 -4.06 -16.33
N HIS A 52 9.45 -3.50 -16.00
CA HIS A 52 9.86 -3.18 -14.66
C HIS A 52 10.52 -1.80 -14.71
N ALA A 53 10.25 -0.95 -13.73
CA ALA A 53 11.02 0.27 -13.48
C ALA A 53 12.43 -0.08 -12.94
N LYS A 54 13.15 -0.95 -13.67
CA LYS A 54 14.56 -1.29 -13.49
C LYS A 54 15.39 -0.04 -13.72
N GLY A 55 16.42 0.16 -12.90
CA GLY A 55 17.24 1.38 -12.91
C GLY A 55 16.58 2.63 -12.31
N VAL A 56 15.29 2.60 -11.96
CA VAL A 56 14.66 3.70 -11.22
C VAL A 56 14.80 3.43 -9.72
N SER A 57 15.54 4.31 -9.04
CA SER A 57 15.76 4.22 -7.59
C SER A 57 14.45 4.28 -6.80
N PHE A 58 14.47 3.74 -5.59
CA PHE A 58 13.34 3.81 -4.67
C PHE A 58 12.92 5.27 -4.44
N ALA A 59 13.87 6.15 -4.10
CA ALA A 59 13.63 7.57 -3.87
C ALA A 59 12.89 8.25 -5.04
N LYS A 60 13.26 7.90 -6.28
CA LYS A 60 12.63 8.46 -7.49
C LYS A 60 11.19 7.93 -7.67
N LYS A 61 10.95 6.65 -7.40
CA LYS A 61 9.60 6.04 -7.38
C LYS A 61 8.73 6.68 -6.30
N SER A 62 9.28 6.84 -5.11
CA SER A 62 8.58 7.40 -3.96
C SER A 62 8.16 8.85 -4.21
N LYS A 63 9.08 9.70 -4.68
CA LYS A 63 8.80 11.09 -5.05
C LYS A 63 7.67 11.20 -6.08
N PHE A 64 7.65 10.32 -7.09
CA PHE A 64 6.58 10.30 -8.07
C PHE A 64 5.26 9.81 -7.48
N MET A 65 5.29 8.69 -6.74
CA MET A 65 4.09 8.09 -6.15
C MET A 65 3.37 9.06 -5.23
N ARG A 66 4.09 9.77 -4.36
CA ARG A 66 3.51 10.78 -3.45
C ARG A 66 2.91 11.99 -4.17
N ARG A 67 3.34 12.28 -5.41
CA ARG A 67 2.74 13.36 -6.22
C ARG A 67 1.40 12.96 -6.81
N VAL A 68 1.28 11.70 -7.26
CA VAL A 68 0.07 11.20 -7.92
C VAL A 68 -0.95 10.65 -6.92
N TRP A 69 -0.51 10.28 -5.71
CA TRP A 69 -1.38 9.76 -4.66
C TRP A 69 -2.15 10.88 -3.97
N ARG A 70 -3.29 11.23 -4.55
CA ARG A 70 -4.18 12.30 -4.06
C ARG A 70 -5.62 11.82 -4.01
N TYR A 71 -6.30 12.13 -2.91
CA TYR A 71 -7.70 11.80 -2.73
C TYR A 71 -8.58 12.99 -3.07
N THR A 72 -9.79 12.72 -3.55
CA THR A 72 -10.84 13.75 -3.58
C THR A 72 -11.28 14.08 -2.15
N THR A 73 -11.86 15.26 -1.94
CA THR A 73 -12.36 15.69 -0.63
C THR A 73 -13.33 14.69 -0.02
N GLU A 74 -14.23 14.12 -0.82
CA GLU A 74 -15.21 13.14 -0.34
C GLU A 74 -14.57 11.81 0.03
N THR A 75 -13.61 11.32 -0.78
CA THR A 75 -12.82 10.13 -0.45
C THR A 75 -12.06 10.33 0.87
N ARG A 76 -11.50 11.53 1.06
CA ARG A 76 -10.76 11.91 2.28
C ARG A 76 -11.65 11.85 3.52
N LYS A 77 -12.81 12.52 3.49
CA LYS A 77 -13.80 12.46 4.57
C LYS A 77 -14.23 11.03 4.90
N ARG A 78 -14.44 10.19 3.87
CA ARG A 78 -14.84 8.80 4.06
C ARG A 78 -13.73 7.99 4.75
N ILE A 79 -12.47 8.17 4.33
CA ILE A 79 -11.31 7.54 4.95
C ILE A 79 -11.18 7.98 6.42
N ASP A 80 -11.30 9.27 6.69
CA ASP A 80 -11.15 9.80 8.05
C ASP A 80 -12.23 9.22 8.98
N ARG A 81 -13.50 9.21 8.54
CA ARG A 81 -14.61 8.56 9.28
C ARG A 81 -14.36 7.08 9.53
N LEU A 82 -13.84 6.35 8.54
CA LEU A 82 -13.49 4.93 8.73
C LEU A 82 -12.39 4.79 9.79
N ASN A 83 -11.40 5.66 9.80
CA ASN A 83 -10.27 5.56 10.74
C ASN A 83 -10.58 6.04 12.17
N GLU A 84 -11.69 6.77 12.38
CA GLU A 84 -12.14 7.21 13.71
C GLU A 84 -12.33 6.04 14.69
N GLU A 85 -12.83 4.88 14.23
CA GLU A 85 -13.07 3.72 15.09
C GLU A 85 -11.77 3.19 15.75
N LEU A 86 -10.63 3.39 15.09
CA LEU A 86 -9.33 2.88 15.55
C LEU A 86 -8.73 3.77 16.64
N ARG A 87 -9.26 4.99 16.85
CA ARG A 87 -8.83 5.96 17.88
C ARG A 87 -7.31 6.13 17.96
N LEU A 88 -6.65 6.19 16.80
CA LEU A 88 -5.20 6.09 16.69
C LEU A 88 -4.50 7.21 17.47
N PRO A 89 -3.51 6.90 18.33
CA PRO A 89 -2.66 7.92 18.92
C PRO A 89 -1.75 8.55 17.85
N PRO A 90 -1.05 9.67 18.15
CA PRO A 90 -0.12 10.27 17.20
C PRO A 90 1.02 9.35 16.75
N LYS A 91 1.45 8.42 17.61
CA LYS A 91 2.50 7.43 17.33
C LYS A 91 1.99 6.02 17.58
N TYR A 92 2.05 5.20 16.56
CA TYR A 92 1.64 3.81 16.57
C TYR A 92 2.45 3.01 15.55
N ILE A 93 2.48 1.69 15.75
CA ILE A 93 2.99 0.73 14.78
C ILE A 93 1.79 0.26 13.96
N ALA A 94 1.91 0.26 12.63
CA ALA A 94 0.93 -0.38 11.77
C ALA A 94 1.55 -1.59 11.08
N MET A 95 0.75 -2.64 10.88
CA MET A 95 1.20 -3.84 10.20
C MET A 95 0.22 -4.30 9.14
N GLN A 96 0.75 -4.64 7.97
CA GLN A 96 0.00 -5.16 6.84
C GLN A 96 0.16 -6.67 6.80
N VAL A 97 -0.88 -7.39 7.23
CA VAL A 97 -0.88 -8.86 7.22
C VAL A 97 -1.75 -9.33 6.06
N ARG A 98 -1.16 -9.98 5.06
CA ARG A 98 -1.85 -10.52 3.88
C ARG A 98 -1.99 -12.02 4.04
N ARG A 99 -3.21 -12.56 4.15
CA ARG A 99 -3.41 -14.01 4.34
C ARG A 99 -4.35 -14.70 3.35
N GLY A 100 -5.02 -13.97 2.46
CA GLY A 100 -5.94 -14.55 1.48
C GLY A 100 -5.32 -15.54 0.46
N ASP A 101 -5.74 -15.43 -0.80
CA ASP A 101 -5.35 -16.26 -1.96
C ASP A 101 -3.86 -16.63 -2.09
N LYS A 102 -2.97 -15.85 -1.47
CA LYS A 102 -1.52 -16.02 -1.52
C LYS A 102 -0.98 -17.22 -0.72
N VAL A 103 -1.67 -17.69 0.32
CA VAL A 103 -1.21 -18.80 1.17
C VAL A 103 -1.83 -20.15 0.75
N ALA A 104 -3.01 -20.13 0.12
CA ALA A 104 -3.78 -21.33 -0.21
C ALA A 104 -3.52 -21.91 -1.62
N GLY A 105 -2.74 -21.25 -2.46
CA GLY A 105 -2.39 -21.76 -3.78
C GLY A 105 -1.18 -22.71 -3.75
N ASN A 106 -1.17 -23.73 -4.62
CA ASN A 106 -0.01 -24.58 -4.93
C ASN A 106 1.27 -23.83 -5.39
N ARG A 107 1.23 -22.49 -5.39
CA ARG A 107 2.37 -21.61 -5.59
C ARG A 107 2.79 -21.06 -4.22
N LYS A 108 3.75 -21.74 -3.58
CA LYS A 108 4.50 -21.24 -2.41
C LYS A 108 5.36 -20.02 -2.82
N GLU A 109 4.73 -18.91 -3.19
CA GLU A 109 5.43 -17.70 -3.66
C GLU A 109 6.05 -16.88 -2.50
N SER A 110 5.83 -17.27 -1.24
CA SER A 110 6.46 -16.61 -0.08
C SER A 110 6.56 -17.56 1.12
N VAL A 111 7.63 -17.41 1.91
CA VAL A 111 7.73 -17.97 3.26
C VAL A 111 6.49 -17.54 4.05
N GLN A 112 5.81 -18.47 4.72
CA GLN A 112 4.62 -18.16 5.50
C GLN A 112 5.03 -17.31 6.71
N ILE A 113 4.85 -16.00 6.61
CA ILE A 113 5.07 -15.07 7.72
C ILE A 113 3.89 -15.20 8.69
N THR A 114 4.19 -15.56 9.93
CA THR A 114 3.19 -15.81 10.99
C THR A 114 2.89 -14.53 11.78
N GLY A 115 1.80 -14.53 12.54
CA GLY A 115 1.51 -13.45 13.49
C GLY A 115 2.58 -13.32 14.57
N MET A 116 3.29 -14.42 14.89
CA MET A 116 4.45 -14.41 15.79
C MET A 116 5.63 -13.63 15.22
N ASP A 117 5.89 -13.74 13.92
CA ASP A 117 6.99 -13.01 13.26
C ASP A 117 6.71 -11.50 13.29
N PHE A 118 5.47 -11.10 12.98
CA PHE A 118 5.03 -9.71 13.13
C PHE A 118 5.11 -9.21 14.58
N ALA A 119 4.70 -10.03 15.56
CA ALA A 119 4.74 -9.65 16.97
C ALA A 119 6.18 -9.44 17.48
N ARG A 120 7.10 -10.33 17.12
CA ARG A 120 8.53 -10.20 17.46
C ARG A 120 9.16 -8.96 16.85
N GLU A 121 8.82 -8.65 15.60
CA GLU A 121 9.33 -7.44 14.96
C GLU A 121 8.73 -6.20 15.61
N ALA A 122 7.42 -6.18 15.89
CA ALA A 122 6.78 -5.06 16.57
C ALA A 122 7.40 -4.75 17.95
N GLN A 123 7.76 -5.78 18.74
CA GLN A 123 8.41 -5.58 20.04
C GLN A 123 9.69 -4.75 20.00
N LYS A 124 10.43 -4.78 18.89
CA LYS A 124 11.66 -4.00 18.74
C LYS A 124 11.41 -2.49 18.63
N HIS A 125 10.18 -2.10 18.28
CA HIS A 125 9.81 -0.70 18.02
C HIS A 125 8.81 -0.15 19.04
N LEU A 126 8.30 -1.00 19.94
CA LEU A 126 7.40 -0.56 21.01
C LEU A 126 8.14 0.31 22.02
N SER A 127 7.48 1.36 22.49
CA SER A 127 7.97 2.22 23.57
C SER A 127 6.81 2.82 24.36
N SER A 128 7.09 3.51 25.46
CA SER A 128 6.07 4.22 26.25
C SER A 128 5.28 5.25 25.43
N SER A 129 5.90 5.80 24.38
CA SER A 129 5.26 6.76 23.46
C SER A 129 4.65 6.13 22.21
N CYS A 130 4.84 4.82 22.02
CA CYS A 130 4.35 4.06 20.86
C CYS A 130 3.96 2.65 21.32
N SER A 131 2.80 2.55 21.97
CA SER A 131 2.29 1.33 22.61
C SER A 131 1.10 0.71 21.88
N VAL A 132 0.60 1.35 20.81
CA VAL A 132 -0.51 0.86 20.00
C VAL A 132 0.01 0.19 18.74
N VAL A 133 -0.47 -1.02 18.48
CA VAL A 133 -0.24 -1.78 17.25
C VAL A 133 -1.54 -1.90 16.49
N VAL A 134 -1.55 -1.53 15.22
CA VAL A 134 -2.74 -1.63 14.37
C VAL A 134 -2.51 -2.60 13.24
N VAL A 135 -3.44 -3.56 13.08
CA VAL A 135 -3.36 -4.60 12.05
C VAL A 135 -4.32 -4.27 10.91
N CYS A 136 -3.77 -4.03 9.73
CA CYS A 136 -4.49 -3.91 8.47
C CYS A 136 -4.39 -5.26 7.75
N THR A 137 -5.52 -5.96 7.64
CA THR A 137 -5.57 -7.33 7.13
C THR A 137 -6.85 -7.57 6.34
N ASP A 138 -6.75 -8.46 5.35
CA ASP A 138 -7.92 -8.97 4.65
C ASP A 138 -8.60 -10.14 5.36
N ASP A 139 -7.98 -10.64 6.43
CA ASP A 139 -8.40 -11.79 7.22
C ASP A 139 -8.32 -11.43 8.71
N LEU A 140 -9.49 -11.34 9.36
CA LEU A 140 -9.59 -10.96 10.78
C LEU A 140 -8.87 -11.95 11.71
N THR A 141 -8.78 -13.23 11.33
CA THR A 141 -8.07 -14.24 12.13
C THR A 141 -6.57 -13.92 12.25
N ALA A 142 -6.01 -13.23 11.26
CA ALA A 142 -4.62 -12.79 11.25
C ALA A 142 -4.37 -11.70 12.31
N ALA A 143 -5.32 -10.77 12.50
CA ALA A 143 -5.22 -9.75 13.54
C ALA A 143 -5.32 -10.36 14.94
N GLU A 144 -6.22 -11.32 15.13
CA GLU A 144 -6.34 -12.06 16.38
C GLU A 144 -5.08 -12.87 16.71
N GLU A 145 -4.44 -13.47 15.70
CA GLU A 145 -3.18 -14.19 15.87
C GLU A 145 -2.05 -13.27 16.31
N VAL A 146 -1.88 -12.11 15.67
CA VAL A 146 -0.92 -11.09 16.10
C VAL A 146 -1.18 -10.67 17.55
N GLY A 147 -2.44 -10.42 17.89
CA GLY A 147 -2.84 -10.05 19.25
C GLY A 147 -2.47 -11.11 20.28
N ARG A 148 -2.72 -12.39 19.97
CA ARG A 148 -2.31 -13.51 20.84
C ARG A 148 -0.79 -13.62 20.93
N ALA A 149 -0.08 -13.46 19.82
CA ALA A 149 1.37 -13.54 19.79
C ALA A 149 2.02 -12.44 20.64
N LEU A 150 1.59 -11.17 20.51
CA LEU A 150 2.09 -10.07 21.34
C LEU A 150 1.86 -10.32 22.84
N ARG A 151 0.67 -10.80 23.22
CA ARG A 151 0.38 -11.18 24.61
C ARG A 151 1.28 -12.32 25.11
N SER A 152 1.51 -13.35 24.29
CA SER A 152 2.38 -14.47 24.66
C SER A 152 3.84 -14.07 24.87
N LEU A 153 4.28 -12.98 24.23
CA LEU A 153 5.60 -12.38 24.42
C LEU A 153 5.64 -11.39 25.61
N GLY A 154 4.56 -11.30 26.41
CA GLY A 154 4.46 -10.38 27.56
C GLY A 154 4.34 -8.90 27.18
N SER A 155 3.96 -8.58 25.93
CA SER A 155 3.85 -7.20 25.48
C SER A 155 2.65 -6.48 26.10
N PRO A 156 2.81 -5.25 26.62
CA PRO A 156 1.70 -4.42 27.08
C PRO A 156 0.97 -3.70 25.93
N ALA A 157 1.35 -3.96 24.67
CA ALA A 157 0.80 -3.24 23.53
C ALA A 157 -0.70 -3.48 23.36
N GLU A 158 -1.41 -2.39 23.11
CA GLU A 158 -2.81 -2.45 22.69
C GLU A 158 -2.87 -2.78 21.20
N VAL A 159 -3.57 -3.86 20.84
CA VAL A 159 -3.71 -4.30 19.46
C VAL A 159 -5.10 -3.94 18.93
N ARG A 160 -5.15 -3.20 17.83
CA ARG A 160 -6.39 -2.71 17.21
C ARG A 160 -6.48 -3.17 15.75
N TRP A 161 -7.70 -3.38 15.27
CA TRP A 161 -7.99 -3.64 13.87
C TRP A 161 -9.42 -3.21 13.55
N ARG A 162 -9.67 -2.97 12.27
CA ARG A 162 -10.99 -2.59 11.76
C ARG A 162 -11.97 -3.75 11.89
N SER A 163 -13.17 -3.47 12.39
CA SER A 163 -14.18 -4.51 12.66
C SER A 163 -14.75 -5.17 11.40
N ARG A 164 -14.73 -4.46 10.26
CA ARG A 164 -15.27 -4.88 8.95
C ARG A 164 -16.71 -5.43 9.04
N ALA A 165 -17.52 -4.89 9.96
CA ALA A 165 -18.87 -5.36 10.21
C ALA A 165 -19.81 -5.17 8.99
N GLU A 166 -19.51 -4.23 8.11
CA GLU A 166 -20.30 -3.97 6.88
C GLU A 166 -19.90 -4.88 5.71
N VAL A 167 -18.76 -5.58 5.82
CA VAL A 167 -18.30 -6.52 4.79
C VAL A 167 -19.10 -7.82 4.88
N PRO A 168 -19.56 -8.40 3.75
CA PRO A 168 -20.20 -9.71 3.74
C PRO A 168 -19.37 -10.77 4.47
N ALA A 169 -19.99 -11.64 5.27
CA ALA A 169 -19.28 -12.59 6.13
C ALA A 169 -18.29 -13.48 5.36
N ASN A 170 -18.64 -13.88 4.13
CA ASN A 170 -17.79 -14.67 3.24
C ASN A 170 -16.55 -13.93 2.69
N LEU A 171 -16.42 -12.63 2.97
CA LEU A 171 -15.31 -11.77 2.57
C LEU A 171 -14.50 -11.24 3.77
N ARG A 172 -14.88 -11.58 5.01
CA ARG A 172 -14.18 -11.13 6.23
C ARG A 172 -12.89 -11.92 6.52
N ASN A 173 -12.78 -13.12 5.97
CA ASN A 173 -11.66 -14.05 6.19
C ASN A 173 -10.86 -14.28 4.90
N GLY A 174 -10.47 -13.19 4.24
CA GLY A 174 -9.62 -13.22 3.05
C GLY A 174 -10.27 -12.62 1.79
N HIS A 175 -9.43 -11.99 0.97
CA HIS A 175 -9.85 -11.48 -0.34
C HIS A 175 -9.84 -12.60 -1.39
N TRP A 176 -11.03 -12.98 -1.84
CA TRP A 176 -11.25 -13.80 -3.03
C TRP A 176 -11.64 -12.89 -4.20
N GLN A 177 -10.74 -12.73 -5.18
CA GLN A 177 -10.93 -11.82 -6.31
C GLN A 177 -12.22 -12.10 -7.09
N ALA A 178 -12.60 -13.38 -7.23
CA ALA A 178 -13.86 -13.78 -7.85
C ALA A 178 -15.08 -13.20 -7.10
N ASN A 179 -15.08 -13.30 -5.77
CA ASN A 179 -16.16 -12.77 -4.94
C ASN A 179 -16.21 -11.25 -4.97
N TYR A 180 -15.05 -10.56 -4.97
CA TYR A 180 -15.01 -9.10 -5.13
C TYR A 180 -15.58 -8.65 -6.48
N ASN A 181 -15.24 -9.35 -7.57
CA ASN A 181 -15.71 -9.02 -8.90
C ASN A 181 -17.23 -9.20 -9.06
N ALA A 182 -17.83 -10.13 -8.31
CA ALA A 182 -19.27 -10.38 -8.29
C ALA A 182 -20.07 -9.30 -7.52
N LEU A 183 -19.42 -8.41 -6.77
CA LEU A 183 -20.10 -7.37 -6.01
C LEU A 183 -20.71 -6.29 -6.91
N SER A 184 -21.74 -5.61 -6.40
CA SER A 184 -22.27 -4.40 -7.03
C SER A 184 -21.22 -3.27 -7.08
N ALA A 185 -21.39 -2.31 -7.99
CA ALA A 185 -20.50 -1.15 -8.06
C ALA A 185 -20.43 -0.38 -6.73
N LYS A 186 -21.56 -0.21 -6.05
CA LYS A 186 -21.64 0.43 -4.72
C LYS A 186 -20.79 -0.31 -3.68
N GLN A 187 -20.92 -1.63 -3.59
CA GLN A 187 -20.13 -2.44 -2.65
C GLN A 187 -18.63 -2.39 -2.97
N ARG A 188 -18.25 -2.42 -4.26
CA ARG A 188 -16.84 -2.27 -4.65
C ARG A 188 -16.27 -0.92 -4.26
N ILE A 189 -17.06 0.15 -4.37
CA ILE A 189 -16.66 1.49 -3.93
C ILE A 189 -16.43 1.51 -2.41
N GLU A 190 -17.35 0.96 -1.60
CA GLU A 190 -17.17 0.89 -0.15
C GLU A 190 -15.93 0.09 0.26
N MET A 191 -15.72 -1.09 -0.34
CA MET A 191 -14.51 -1.87 -0.08
C MET A 191 -13.23 -1.16 -0.54
N THR A 192 -13.32 -0.35 -1.60
CA THR A 192 -12.19 0.49 -2.02
C THR A 192 -11.91 1.57 -0.98
N HIS A 193 -12.93 2.19 -0.38
CA HIS A 193 -12.74 3.13 0.72
C HIS A 193 -12.10 2.47 1.95
N GLU A 194 -12.52 1.26 2.33
CA GLU A 194 -11.84 0.49 3.40
C GLU A 194 -10.37 0.25 3.08
N PHE A 195 -10.07 -0.22 1.87
CA PHE A 195 -8.70 -0.45 1.43
C PHE A 195 -7.86 0.84 1.49
N LEU A 196 -8.38 1.96 1.00
CA LEU A 196 -7.68 3.24 1.06
C LEU A 196 -7.53 3.75 2.50
N ALA A 197 -8.48 3.45 3.38
CA ALA A 197 -8.39 3.76 4.80
C ALA A 197 -7.26 2.97 5.46
N ASP A 198 -7.14 1.67 5.19
CA ASP A 198 -6.02 0.84 5.64
C ASP A 198 -4.68 1.33 5.09
N VAL A 199 -4.62 1.72 3.82
CA VAL A 199 -3.40 2.32 3.24
C VAL A 199 -3.02 3.59 3.98
N GLU A 200 -3.98 4.40 4.43
CA GLU A 200 -3.70 5.63 5.16
C GLU A 200 -3.25 5.38 6.60
N VAL A 201 -3.90 4.45 7.31
CA VAL A 201 -3.46 3.98 8.63
C VAL A 201 -2.04 3.45 8.53
N LEU A 202 -1.80 2.61 7.53
CA LEU A 202 -0.46 2.14 7.24
C LEU A 202 0.40 3.37 7.05
N ARG A 203 0.20 4.23 6.04
CA ARG A 203 1.05 5.39 5.64
C ARG A 203 1.42 6.36 6.77
N CYS A 204 0.54 6.56 7.75
CA CYS A 204 0.73 7.56 8.81
C CYS A 204 1.41 7.00 10.08
N ALA A 205 1.58 5.68 10.20
CA ALA A 205 2.27 5.06 11.32
C ALA A 205 3.74 5.49 11.47
N GLU A 206 4.23 5.46 12.72
CA GLU A 206 5.64 5.69 13.06
C GLU A 206 6.53 4.60 12.44
N VAL A 207 6.09 3.35 12.56
CA VAL A 207 6.71 2.18 11.94
C VAL A 207 5.64 1.38 11.21
N CYS A 208 5.95 1.00 9.97
CA CYS A 208 5.11 0.12 9.17
C CYS A 208 5.79 -1.25 9.01
N LEU A 209 5.13 -2.32 9.43
CA LEU A 209 5.58 -3.70 9.22
C LEU A 209 4.78 -4.33 8.09
N CYS A 210 5.42 -4.91 7.09
CA CYS A 210 4.70 -5.54 5.97
C CYS A 210 5.53 -6.65 5.33
N THR A 211 5.08 -7.12 4.18
CA THR A 211 5.85 -7.96 3.27
C THR A 211 6.01 -7.22 1.95
N PHE A 212 7.21 -7.18 1.38
CA PHE A 212 7.43 -6.56 0.06
C PHE A 212 7.07 -7.50 -1.10
N SER A 213 6.81 -8.76 -0.83
CA SER A 213 6.06 -9.58 -1.79
C SER A 213 4.58 -9.14 -1.91
N SER A 214 4.06 -8.29 -1.00
CA SER A 214 2.73 -7.67 -1.11
C SER A 214 2.80 -6.35 -1.89
N ASN A 215 1.93 -6.20 -2.90
CA ASN A 215 1.79 -4.92 -3.61
C ASN A 215 1.37 -3.78 -2.67
N VAL A 216 0.57 -4.08 -1.63
CA VAL A 216 0.14 -3.10 -0.64
C VAL A 216 1.33 -2.66 0.22
N GLY A 217 2.12 -3.62 0.72
CA GLY A 217 3.33 -3.32 1.48
C GLY A 217 4.30 -2.44 0.68
N ARG A 218 4.46 -2.75 -0.62
CA ARG A 218 5.28 -1.96 -1.52
C ARG A 218 4.75 -0.56 -1.81
N LEU A 219 3.46 -0.46 -2.11
CA LEU A 219 2.79 0.83 -2.32
C LEU A 219 2.97 1.73 -1.10
N VAL A 220 2.70 1.19 0.09
CA VAL A 220 2.83 1.93 1.34
C VAL A 220 4.25 2.42 1.52
N ALA A 221 5.28 1.59 1.36
CA ALA A 221 6.67 2.04 1.52
C ALA A 221 7.00 3.26 0.63
N LEU A 222 6.49 3.29 -0.61
CA LEU A 222 6.68 4.43 -1.52
C LEU A 222 5.97 5.70 -1.05
N LEU A 223 4.85 5.57 -0.33
CA LEU A 223 3.97 6.69 0.05
C LEU A 223 4.40 7.44 1.31
N ARG A 224 5.38 6.93 2.05
CA ARG A 224 5.78 7.45 3.36
C ARG A 224 7.28 7.67 3.47
N ASP A 225 7.65 8.57 4.38
CA ASP A 225 9.03 8.91 4.74
C ASP A 225 9.51 8.13 5.96
N GLN A 226 8.57 7.66 6.78
CA GLN A 226 8.83 6.89 7.99
C GLN A 226 9.32 5.48 7.69
N ARG A 227 9.88 4.83 8.71
CA ARG A 227 10.46 3.50 8.63
C ARG A 227 9.42 2.47 8.15
N THR A 228 9.81 1.69 7.15
CA THR A 228 9.06 0.50 6.71
C THR A 228 9.97 -0.71 6.84
N VAL A 229 9.51 -1.74 7.55
CA VAL A 229 10.22 -3.00 7.74
C VAL A 229 9.46 -4.09 7.01
N SER A 230 10.15 -4.79 6.12
CA SER A 230 9.63 -5.93 5.41
C SER A 230 10.13 -7.23 6.03
N LEU A 231 9.23 -8.18 6.24
CA LEU A 231 9.52 -9.45 6.90
C LEU A 231 9.98 -10.56 5.94
N ASP A 232 9.99 -10.33 4.63
CA ASP A 232 10.28 -11.36 3.63
C ASP A 232 11.37 -10.97 2.61
N ILE A 233 11.32 -9.75 2.06
CA ILE A 233 12.30 -9.24 1.11
C ILE A 233 12.96 -8.00 1.73
N THR A 234 14.29 -8.01 1.84
CA THR A 234 15.07 -6.93 2.47
C THR A 234 15.56 -5.88 1.47
N GLU A 235 15.72 -6.22 0.18
CA GLU A 235 16.39 -5.38 -0.82
C GLU A 235 15.52 -4.27 -1.46
N TRP A 236 14.34 -3.99 -0.91
CA TRP A 236 13.40 -3.01 -1.47
C TRP A 236 13.06 -1.87 -0.49
N THR A 237 14.06 -1.37 0.23
CA THR A 237 13.90 -0.38 1.30
C THR A 237 14.16 1.07 0.86
N ASN A 238 13.71 2.00 1.72
CA ASN A 238 14.00 3.44 1.67
C ASN A 238 15.45 3.77 2.07
N ASP A 239 16.15 2.80 2.68
CA ASP A 239 17.52 2.89 3.19
C ASP A 239 18.49 2.20 2.21
#